data_AF-D9PM24-F1
#
_entry.id   AF-D9PM24-F1
#
_cell.length_a   1.000
_cell.length_b   1.000
_cell.length_c   1.000
_cell.angle_alpha   90.00
_cell.angle_beta   90.00
_cell.angle_gamma   90.00
#
_symmetry.space_group_name_H-M   'P 1'
#
loop_
_entity.id
_entity.type
_entity.pdbx_description
1 polymer ?
#
loop_
_entity_poly.entity_id
_entity_poly.type
_entity_poly.pdbx_seq_one_letter_code
_entity_poly.pdbx_strand_id
1 'polypeptide(L)'
;MGPWYFGSEANNEETSKCILPILKRDGFTKIGMIFDNVLAGRESLALVKKLAPSFGLEFVGDVATEINATDATAEVSRMKALNPQAIWMFSYGPSTAAVAKAQKALSWRIPIYALSLTTIPATKMAGIEPFEGWRLVSWCNNDAPEVQPVIKDYKQIYGSDPTEVGYFMGTYAATLVQVHVLKAMAEKNLPFTRSGLRDAAANLSGGVQVPIPKPRLTKAYGDPPHILVRAEDFIALEMKGGKLVSY
;
A
#
# COMPACT_ATOMS: atom_id res chain seq x y z
N MET A 1 10.10 -10.55 -11.82
CA MET A 1 9.26 -11.70 -11.37
C MET A 1 8.97 -12.58 -12.57
N GLY A 2 8.95 -13.91 -12.41
CA GLY A 2 8.80 -14.87 -13.51
C GLY A 2 7.34 -15.27 -13.81
N PRO A 3 7.10 -16.11 -14.83
CA PRO A 3 5.76 -16.47 -15.32
C PRO A 3 4.94 -17.34 -14.35
N TRP A 4 5.51 -17.72 -13.22
CA TRP A 4 4.88 -18.58 -12.20
C TRP A 4 4.50 -17.81 -10.93
N TYR A 5 4.79 -16.51 -10.88
CA TYR A 5 4.52 -15.67 -9.73
C TYR A 5 3.28 -14.81 -9.98
N PHE A 6 2.28 -14.96 -9.11
CA PHE A 6 1.03 -14.18 -9.11
C PHE A 6 0.92 -13.47 -7.76
N GLY A 7 1.16 -12.16 -7.74
CA GLY A 7 1.17 -11.35 -6.53
C GLY A 7 -0.24 -10.99 -6.07
N SER A 8 -0.54 -11.25 -4.80
CA SER A 8 -1.85 -10.93 -4.19
C SER A 8 -2.11 -9.44 -4.03
N GLU A 9 -1.08 -8.61 -4.13
CA GLU A 9 -1.14 -7.17 -3.89
C GLU A 9 -0.22 -6.43 -4.89
N ALA A 10 -0.04 -5.12 -4.68
CA ALA A 10 0.86 -4.29 -5.46
C ALA A 10 2.31 -4.64 -5.12
N ASN A 11 3.20 -4.47 -6.10
CA ASN A 11 4.63 -4.45 -5.83
C ASN A 11 5.11 -3.00 -5.60
N ASN A 12 6.36 -2.85 -5.16
CA ASN A 12 6.93 -1.54 -4.89
C ASN A 12 6.97 -0.61 -6.11
N GLU A 13 7.01 -1.16 -7.34
CA GLU A 13 7.01 -0.35 -8.55
C GLU A 13 5.63 0.28 -8.79
N GLU A 14 4.54 -0.47 -8.64
CA GLU A 14 3.18 0.06 -8.72
C GLU A 14 2.91 1.06 -7.60
N THR A 15 3.39 0.80 -6.37
CA THR A 15 3.30 1.79 -5.28
C THR A 15 4.05 3.08 -5.62
N SER A 16 5.24 2.98 -6.21
CA SER A 16 6.03 4.15 -6.65
C SER A 16 5.33 4.92 -7.77
N LYS A 17 4.76 4.21 -8.75
CA LYS A 17 3.96 4.78 -9.84
C LYS A 17 2.66 5.40 -9.37
N CYS A 18 2.14 4.99 -8.21
CA CYS A 18 1.01 5.66 -7.56
C CYS A 18 1.45 6.94 -6.85
N ILE A 19 2.46 6.85 -5.97
CA ILE A 19 2.76 7.95 -5.05
C ILE A 19 3.41 9.16 -5.72
N LEU A 20 4.30 8.96 -6.69
CA LEU A 20 5.06 10.05 -7.30
C LEU A 20 4.14 11.03 -8.09
N PRO A 21 3.17 10.58 -8.90
CA PRO A 21 2.17 11.47 -9.48
C PRO A 21 1.35 12.24 -8.45
N ILE A 22 1.00 11.61 -7.31
CA ILE A 22 0.23 12.27 -6.25
C ILE A 22 1.04 13.40 -5.63
N LEU A 23 2.31 13.14 -5.27
CA LEU A 23 3.22 14.18 -4.77
C LEU A 23 3.36 15.35 -5.75
N LYS A 24 3.43 15.06 -7.06
CA LYS A 24 3.46 16.08 -8.10
C LYS A 24 2.15 16.86 -8.22
N ARG A 25 1.01 16.17 -8.22
CA ARG A 25 -0.35 16.76 -8.24
C ARG A 25 -0.54 17.72 -7.07
N ASP A 26 -0.01 17.36 -5.92
CA ASP A 26 -0.12 18.15 -4.68
C ASP A 26 0.87 19.33 -4.63
N GLY A 27 1.60 19.57 -5.74
CA GLY A 27 2.40 20.77 -5.95
C GLY A 27 3.85 20.68 -5.46
N PHE A 28 4.31 19.51 -5.02
CA PHE A 28 5.68 19.35 -4.54
C PHE A 28 6.67 19.20 -5.69
N THR A 29 7.88 19.70 -5.45
CA THR A 29 9.03 19.60 -6.33
C THR A 29 10.25 18.99 -5.64
N LYS A 30 10.33 19.02 -4.29
CA LYS A 30 11.41 18.42 -3.50
C LYS A 30 10.87 17.40 -2.51
N ILE A 31 11.28 16.15 -2.65
CA ILE A 31 10.82 15.05 -1.80
C ILE A 31 11.97 14.34 -1.10
N GLY A 32 11.75 13.95 0.16
CA GLY A 32 12.62 13.06 0.91
C GLY A 32 11.96 11.71 1.14
N MET A 33 12.74 10.70 1.55
CA MET A 33 12.19 9.39 1.89
C MET A 33 12.67 8.85 3.24
N ILE A 34 11.74 8.47 4.10
CA ILE A 34 12.03 7.67 5.30
C ILE A 34 11.65 6.21 5.00
N PHE A 35 12.52 5.27 5.32
CA PHE A 35 12.26 3.86 4.99
C PHE A 35 12.85 2.88 6.01
N ASP A 36 12.18 1.75 6.22
CA ASP A 36 12.76 0.69 7.04
C ASP A 36 13.92 0.01 6.33
N ASN A 37 15.02 -0.24 7.05
CA ASN A 37 16.27 -0.83 6.52
C ASN A 37 16.17 -2.34 6.26
N VAL A 38 15.12 -2.74 5.55
CA VAL A 38 14.87 -4.11 5.09
C VAL A 38 14.90 -4.16 3.57
N LEU A 39 14.85 -5.37 2.99
CA LEU A 39 14.91 -5.54 1.54
C LEU A 39 13.83 -4.72 0.83
N ALA A 40 12.58 -4.82 1.27
CA ALA A 40 11.46 -4.09 0.67
C ALA A 40 11.64 -2.56 0.74
N GLY A 41 12.14 -2.02 1.86
CA GLY A 41 12.40 -0.59 1.99
C GLY A 41 13.53 -0.11 1.07
N ARG A 42 14.62 -0.89 0.95
CA ARG A 42 15.72 -0.59 0.02
C ARG A 42 15.29 -0.67 -1.45
N GLU A 43 14.42 -1.61 -1.80
CA GLU A 43 13.84 -1.71 -3.13
C GLU A 43 12.94 -0.51 -3.44
N SER A 44 12.09 -0.10 -2.50
CA SER A 44 11.25 1.10 -2.63
C SER A 44 12.11 2.35 -2.82
N LEU A 45 13.19 2.50 -2.03
CA LEU A 45 14.15 3.60 -2.17
C LEU A 45 14.79 3.63 -3.57
N ALA A 46 15.25 2.49 -4.07
CA ALA A 46 15.87 2.41 -5.40
C ALA A 46 14.89 2.82 -6.51
N LEU A 47 13.62 2.41 -6.39
CA LEU A 47 12.56 2.77 -7.33
C LEU A 47 12.23 4.27 -7.28
N VAL A 48 12.10 4.84 -6.09
CA VAL A 48 11.83 6.28 -5.91
C VAL A 48 12.97 7.12 -6.49
N LYS A 49 14.24 6.79 -6.18
CA LYS A 49 15.41 7.46 -6.76
C LYS A 49 15.41 7.41 -8.29
N LYS A 50 15.02 6.26 -8.87
CA LYS A 50 14.96 6.06 -10.31
C LYS A 50 13.81 6.84 -10.98
N LEU A 51 12.62 6.85 -10.36
CA LEU A 51 11.38 7.31 -10.98
C LEU A 51 11.05 8.77 -10.66
N ALA A 52 11.46 9.32 -9.51
CA ALA A 52 11.14 10.69 -9.12
C ALA A 52 11.49 11.74 -10.20
N PRO A 53 12.65 11.67 -10.90
CA PRO A 53 12.98 12.63 -11.95
C PRO A 53 11.99 12.64 -13.12
N SER A 54 11.43 11.49 -13.51
CA SER A 54 10.46 11.43 -14.62
C SER A 54 9.12 12.08 -14.27
N PHE A 55 8.85 12.31 -12.99
CA PHE A 55 7.68 13.06 -12.51
C PHE A 55 8.01 14.54 -12.19
N GLY A 56 9.24 14.99 -12.49
CA GLY A 56 9.68 16.35 -12.18
C GLY A 56 9.82 16.61 -10.68
N LEU A 57 10.22 15.58 -9.93
CA LEU A 57 10.50 15.63 -8.49
C LEU A 57 12.00 15.49 -8.25
N GLU A 58 12.57 16.44 -7.52
CA GLU A 58 13.92 16.40 -6.98
C GLU A 58 13.94 15.55 -5.71
N PHE A 59 14.78 14.52 -5.68
CA PHE A 59 15.00 13.68 -4.51
C PHE A 59 16.10 14.27 -3.63
N VAL A 60 15.74 14.86 -2.49
CA VAL A 60 16.71 15.58 -1.64
C VAL A 60 17.48 14.68 -0.67
N GLY A 61 17.02 13.44 -0.49
CA GLY A 61 17.75 12.42 0.26
C GLY A 61 16.85 11.43 0.99
N ASP A 62 17.48 10.50 1.69
CA ASP A 62 16.85 9.40 2.40
C ASP A 62 17.38 9.22 3.82
N VAL A 63 16.51 8.68 4.68
CA VAL A 63 16.86 8.28 6.04
C VAL A 63 16.28 6.91 6.33
N ALA A 64 17.15 5.98 6.73
CA ALA A 64 16.75 4.64 7.13
C ALA A 64 16.28 4.61 8.60
N THR A 65 15.26 3.80 8.89
CA THR A 65 14.77 3.44 10.23
C THR A 65 14.96 1.94 10.47
N GLU A 66 15.11 1.54 11.74
CA GLU A 66 15.00 0.13 12.11
C GLU A 66 13.53 -0.27 12.18
N ILE A 67 13.17 -1.44 11.63
CA ILE A 67 11.77 -1.89 11.51
C ILE A 67 11.02 -1.95 12.86
N ASN A 68 11.75 -2.21 13.95
CA ASN A 68 11.24 -2.29 15.32
C ASN A 68 11.62 -1.06 16.16
N ALA A 69 11.97 0.06 15.52
CA ALA A 69 12.32 1.29 16.21
C ALA A 69 11.20 1.73 17.16
N THR A 70 11.58 2.11 18.38
CA THR A 70 10.70 2.69 19.41
C THR A 70 10.81 4.21 19.50
N ASP A 71 11.90 4.77 18.96
CA ASP A 71 12.17 6.19 18.77
C ASP A 71 12.74 6.41 17.37
N ALA A 72 12.40 7.53 16.74
CA ALA A 72 12.92 7.94 15.43
C ALA A 72 13.32 9.43 15.41
N THR A 73 13.62 10.01 16.58
CA THR A 73 13.84 11.46 16.73
C THR A 73 15.09 11.91 15.96
N ALA A 74 16.14 11.10 15.97
CA ALA A 74 17.36 11.37 15.21
C ALA A 74 17.11 11.27 13.70
N GLU A 75 16.35 10.28 13.25
CA GLU A 75 15.98 10.03 11.85
C GLU A 75 15.16 11.18 11.30
N VAL A 76 14.10 11.57 12.01
CA VAL A 76 13.22 12.68 11.61
C VAL A 76 14.00 14.00 11.62
N SER A 77 14.91 14.22 12.57
CA SER A 77 15.78 15.41 12.58
C SER A 77 16.72 15.47 11.38
N ARG A 78 17.32 14.33 10.99
CA ARG A 78 18.14 14.23 9.77
C ARG A 78 17.32 14.52 8.53
N MET A 79 16.10 13.96 8.43
CA MET A 79 15.21 14.23 7.30
C MET A 79 14.81 15.71 7.23
N LYS A 80 14.54 16.34 8.38
CA LYS A 80 14.25 17.78 8.46
C LYS A 80 15.42 18.64 7.95
N ALA A 81 16.65 18.25 8.24
CA ALA A 81 17.85 18.96 7.78
C ALA A 81 18.05 18.90 6.25
N LEU A 82 17.50 17.89 5.57
CA LEU A 82 17.50 17.78 4.11
C LEU A 82 16.51 18.76 3.44
N ASN A 83 15.67 19.44 4.23
CA ASN A 83 14.68 20.42 3.79
C ASN A 83 13.75 19.94 2.63
N PRO A 84 13.11 18.75 2.74
CA PRO A 84 12.09 18.34 1.78
C PRO A 84 10.80 19.16 1.94
N GLN A 85 9.97 19.19 0.89
CA GLN A 85 8.61 19.74 0.96
C GLN A 85 7.57 18.70 1.36
N ALA A 86 7.85 17.41 1.06
CA ALA A 86 7.04 16.27 1.46
C ALA A 86 7.93 15.03 1.66
N ILE A 87 7.46 14.08 2.46
CA ILE A 87 8.15 12.81 2.71
C ILE A 87 7.32 11.67 2.12
N TRP A 88 7.94 10.79 1.34
CA TRP A 88 7.43 9.44 1.14
C TRP A 88 7.97 8.51 2.22
N MET A 89 7.09 7.81 2.93
CA MET A 89 7.48 6.91 4.00
C MET A 89 7.11 5.47 3.67
N PHE A 90 8.13 4.60 3.64
CA PHE A 90 7.96 3.16 3.49
C PHE A 90 8.41 2.44 4.77
N SER A 91 7.47 2.20 5.67
CA SER A 91 7.76 1.65 7.00
C SER A 91 6.62 0.78 7.51
N TYR A 92 6.88 -0.02 8.54
CA TYR A 92 5.92 -0.91 9.20
C TYR A 92 5.46 -0.35 10.56
N GLY A 93 4.53 -1.03 11.23
CA GLY A 93 3.80 -0.51 12.39
C GLY A 93 4.67 0.20 13.46
N PRO A 94 5.68 -0.47 14.04
CA PRO A 94 6.52 0.13 15.08
C PRO A 94 7.30 1.36 14.63
N SER A 95 8.05 1.26 13.53
CA SER A 95 8.84 2.38 12.99
C SER A 95 7.96 3.54 12.51
N THR A 96 6.80 3.26 11.91
CA THR A 96 5.80 4.27 11.54
C THR A 96 5.29 5.02 12.78
N ALA A 97 5.01 4.29 13.87
CA ALA A 97 4.59 4.88 15.14
C ALA A 97 5.70 5.74 15.77
N ALA A 98 6.95 5.30 15.68
CA ALA A 98 8.11 6.05 16.16
C ALA A 98 8.31 7.35 15.36
N VAL A 99 8.20 7.31 14.03
CA VAL A 99 8.29 8.49 13.15
C VAL A 99 7.18 9.49 13.45
N ALA A 100 5.92 9.03 13.62
CA ALA A 100 4.80 9.91 13.94
C ALA A 100 4.99 10.62 15.29
N LYS A 101 5.41 9.88 16.34
CA LYS A 101 5.74 10.45 17.65
C LYS A 101 6.87 11.47 17.56
N ALA A 102 7.94 11.15 16.84
CA ALA A 102 9.08 12.04 16.64
C ALA A 102 8.72 13.31 15.86
N GLN A 103 7.94 13.20 14.77
CA GLN A 103 7.45 14.34 14.01
C GLN A 103 6.66 15.31 14.89
N LYS A 104 5.74 14.77 15.70
CA LYS A 104 4.95 15.55 16.65
C LYS A 104 5.84 16.22 17.70
N ALA A 105 6.75 15.48 18.33
CA ALA A 105 7.66 16.01 19.35
C ALA A 105 8.53 17.17 18.81
N LEU A 106 8.97 17.07 17.54
CA LEU A 106 9.73 18.09 16.85
C LEU A 106 8.88 19.24 16.28
N SER A 107 7.57 19.22 16.52
CA SER A 107 6.59 20.18 15.98
C SER A 107 6.72 20.40 14.47
N TRP A 108 7.05 19.34 13.72
CA TRP A 108 7.36 19.44 12.30
C TRP A 108 6.17 19.05 11.43
N ARG A 109 5.41 20.04 10.97
CA ARG A 109 4.15 19.84 10.22
C ARG A 109 4.33 19.54 8.73
N ILE A 110 5.40 18.83 8.34
CA ILE A 110 5.60 18.43 6.94
C ILE A 110 4.57 17.35 6.54
N PRO A 111 4.00 17.39 5.32
CA PRO A 111 3.16 16.29 4.85
C PRO A 111 3.97 15.01 4.68
N ILE A 112 3.55 13.96 5.39
CA ILE A 112 4.07 12.61 5.25
C ILE A 112 3.07 11.80 4.43
N TYR A 113 3.57 11.17 3.37
CA TYR A 113 2.85 10.22 2.55
C TYR A 113 3.24 8.80 2.96
N ALA A 114 2.28 7.92 3.17
CA ALA A 114 2.53 6.53 3.59
C ALA A 114 1.46 5.56 3.07
N LEU A 115 1.64 4.27 3.32
CA LEU A 115 0.61 3.27 3.07
C LEU A 115 -0.37 3.22 4.25
N SER A 116 -1.67 3.29 3.96
CA SER A 116 -2.72 3.09 4.98
C SER A 116 -2.55 1.76 5.74
N LEU A 117 -2.10 0.75 5.01
CA LEU A 117 -1.88 -0.62 5.45
C LEU A 117 -0.89 -0.72 6.63
N THR A 118 0.09 0.19 6.70
CA THR A 118 1.07 0.23 7.79
C THR A 118 0.80 1.35 8.79
N THR A 119 0.18 2.45 8.34
CA THR A 119 -0.22 3.55 9.22
C THR A 119 -1.36 3.18 10.18
N ILE A 120 -2.41 2.48 9.71
CA ILE A 120 -3.55 2.10 10.58
C ILE A 120 -3.09 1.27 11.80
N PRO A 121 -2.29 0.19 11.64
CA PRO A 121 -1.70 -0.51 12.78
C PRO A 121 -0.88 0.41 13.70
N ALA A 122 -0.11 1.34 13.13
CA ALA A 122 0.72 2.26 13.90
C ALA A 122 -0.10 3.22 14.77
N THR A 123 -1.32 3.58 14.36
CA THR A 123 -2.22 4.41 15.18
C THR A 123 -2.59 3.72 16.50
N LYS A 124 -2.67 2.38 16.51
CA LYS A 124 -2.93 1.60 17.74
C LYS A 124 -1.74 1.69 18.72
N MET A 125 -0.53 2.00 18.23
CA MET A 125 0.71 2.07 19.02
C MET A 125 1.07 3.50 19.46
N ALA A 126 0.70 4.50 18.68
CA ALA A 126 1.06 5.91 18.93
C ALA A 126 -0.13 6.80 19.31
N GLY A 127 -1.35 6.28 19.24
CA GLY A 127 -2.55 7.11 19.18
C GLY A 127 -2.70 7.71 17.78
N ILE A 128 -3.88 8.24 17.48
CA ILE A 128 -4.20 8.74 16.13
C ILE A 128 -3.69 10.18 15.91
N GLU A 129 -3.64 10.98 16.97
CA GLU A 129 -3.34 12.42 16.85
C GLU A 129 -1.97 12.76 16.23
N PRO A 130 -0.87 11.98 16.43
CA PRO A 130 0.39 12.21 15.72
C PRO A 130 0.32 12.05 14.19
N PHE A 131 -0.74 11.43 13.68
CA PHE A 131 -0.93 11.19 12.24
C PHE A 131 -1.80 12.26 11.56
N GLU A 132 -2.30 13.27 12.29
CA GLU A 132 -3.15 14.31 11.71
C GLU A 132 -2.46 14.99 10.51
N GLY A 133 -3.18 15.09 9.39
CA GLY A 133 -2.67 15.65 8.13
C GLY A 133 -1.79 14.71 7.30
N TRP A 134 -1.49 13.50 7.77
CA TRP A 134 -0.80 12.49 6.96
C TRP A 134 -1.64 12.11 5.75
N ARG A 135 -0.95 11.87 4.64
CA ARG A 135 -1.52 11.46 3.35
C ARG A 135 -1.28 9.98 3.16
N LEU A 136 -2.34 9.20 3.03
CA LEU A 136 -2.24 7.76 2.89
C LEU A 136 -2.68 7.35 1.50
N VAL A 137 -1.86 6.54 0.82
CA VAL A 137 -2.32 5.81 -0.36
C VAL A 137 -2.82 4.44 0.09
N SER A 138 -4.00 4.08 -0.40
CA SER A 138 -4.65 2.83 -0.03
C SER A 138 -5.20 2.13 -1.26
N TRP A 139 -4.99 0.82 -1.38
CA TRP A 139 -5.70 0.00 -2.37
C TRP A 139 -6.90 -0.74 -1.76
N CYS A 140 -7.15 -0.57 -0.45
CA CYS A 140 -8.32 -1.08 0.25
C CYS A 140 -8.92 0.03 1.13
N ASN A 141 -10.20 0.33 0.98
CA ASN A 141 -10.91 1.19 1.92
C ASN A 141 -11.68 0.29 2.88
N ASN A 142 -11.18 0.14 4.11
CA ASN A 142 -11.78 -0.74 5.11
C ASN A 142 -13.25 -0.38 5.40
N ASP A 143 -13.61 0.89 5.25
CA ASP A 143 -14.96 1.41 5.52
C ASP A 143 -15.87 1.37 4.28
N ALA A 144 -15.39 0.85 3.15
CA ALA A 144 -16.18 0.81 1.92
C ALA A 144 -17.36 -0.17 2.03
N PRO A 145 -18.55 0.16 1.49
CA PRO A 145 -19.74 -0.70 1.55
C PRO A 145 -19.52 -2.12 1.03
N GLU A 146 -18.63 -2.31 0.06
CA GLU A 146 -18.26 -3.62 -0.48
C GLU A 146 -17.38 -4.46 0.46
N VAL A 147 -16.67 -3.82 1.40
CA VAL A 147 -15.83 -4.49 2.40
C VAL A 147 -16.64 -4.90 3.63
N GLN A 148 -17.64 -4.11 4.02
CA GLN A 148 -18.43 -4.35 5.24
C GLN A 148 -19.11 -5.73 5.32
N PRO A 149 -19.73 -6.28 4.25
CA PRO A 149 -20.28 -7.63 4.25
C PRO A 149 -19.22 -8.70 4.52
N VAL A 150 -18.01 -8.56 3.96
CA VAL A 150 -16.92 -9.53 4.15
C VAL A 150 -16.48 -9.55 5.62
N ILE A 151 -16.35 -8.38 6.25
CA ILE A 151 -16.02 -8.28 7.68
C ILE A 151 -17.13 -8.90 8.53
N LYS A 152 -18.40 -8.65 8.20
CA LYS A 152 -19.55 -9.21 8.91
C LYS A 152 -19.55 -10.75 8.85
N ASP A 153 -19.33 -11.32 7.67
CA ASP A 153 -19.27 -12.78 7.49
C ASP A 153 -18.09 -13.38 8.26
N TYR A 154 -16.92 -12.74 8.20
CA TYR A 154 -15.76 -13.14 9.00
C TYR A 154 -16.10 -13.17 10.50
N LYS A 155 -16.74 -12.11 11.01
CA LYS A 155 -17.15 -12.00 12.41
C LYS A 155 -18.16 -13.08 12.81
N GLN A 156 -19.08 -13.43 11.93
CA GLN A 156 -20.05 -14.51 12.17
C GLN A 156 -19.36 -15.87 12.34
N ILE A 157 -18.29 -16.12 11.59
CA ILE A 157 -17.55 -17.40 11.64
C ILE A 157 -16.58 -17.44 12.83
N TYR A 158 -15.84 -16.35 13.07
CA TYR A 158 -14.70 -16.35 13.99
C TYR A 158 -14.94 -15.59 15.31
N GLY A 159 -16.07 -14.88 15.44
CA GLY A 159 -16.43 -14.15 16.65
C GLY A 159 -15.68 -12.82 16.87
N SER A 160 -14.80 -12.43 15.95
CA SER A 160 -14.04 -11.18 16.01
C SER A 160 -13.86 -10.56 14.63
N ASP A 161 -13.44 -9.29 14.58
CA ASP A 161 -13.03 -8.67 13.33
C ASP A 161 -11.64 -9.22 12.90
N PRO A 162 -11.25 -9.12 11.61
CA PRO A 162 -9.90 -9.43 11.17
C PRO A 162 -8.87 -8.54 11.86
N THR A 163 -7.72 -9.10 12.26
CA THR A 163 -6.67 -8.37 13.00
C THR A 163 -6.20 -7.11 12.27
N GLU A 164 -6.05 -7.19 10.95
CA GLU A 164 -5.78 -6.05 10.07
C GLU A 164 -6.57 -6.18 8.78
N VAL A 165 -7.70 -5.46 8.71
CA VAL A 165 -8.65 -5.54 7.58
C VAL A 165 -7.95 -5.29 6.25
N GLY A 166 -7.05 -4.31 6.14
CA GLY A 166 -6.35 -4.03 4.89
C GLY A 166 -5.57 -5.23 4.33
N TYR A 167 -4.76 -5.90 5.16
CA TYR A 167 -4.00 -7.09 4.75
C TYR A 167 -4.93 -8.28 4.46
N PHE A 168 -5.97 -8.42 5.27
CA PHE A 168 -6.98 -9.45 5.08
C PHE A 168 -7.67 -9.31 3.71
N MET A 169 -8.06 -8.09 3.31
CA MET A 169 -8.75 -7.86 2.05
C MET A 169 -7.90 -8.19 0.82
N GLY A 170 -6.58 -8.02 0.86
CA GLY A 170 -5.68 -8.38 -0.24
C GLY A 170 -5.64 -9.89 -0.45
N THR A 171 -5.48 -10.62 0.65
CA THR A 171 -5.52 -12.09 0.62
C THR A 171 -6.90 -12.60 0.20
N TYR A 172 -7.97 -11.98 0.70
CA TYR A 172 -9.35 -12.33 0.34
C TYR A 172 -9.61 -12.10 -1.16
N ALA A 173 -9.22 -10.94 -1.69
CA ALA A 173 -9.35 -10.61 -3.11
C ALA A 173 -8.56 -11.58 -4.00
N ALA A 174 -7.31 -11.89 -3.65
CA ALA A 174 -6.51 -12.86 -4.39
C ALA A 174 -7.14 -14.26 -4.39
N THR A 175 -7.76 -14.66 -3.27
CA THR A 175 -8.48 -15.93 -3.14
C THR A 175 -9.73 -15.96 -4.03
N LEU A 176 -10.51 -14.87 -4.08
CA LEU A 176 -11.66 -14.77 -4.99
C LEU A 176 -11.25 -14.95 -6.44
N VAL A 177 -10.13 -14.34 -6.85
CA VAL A 177 -9.59 -14.49 -8.21
C VAL A 177 -9.18 -15.94 -8.48
N GLN A 178 -8.53 -16.61 -7.52
CA GLN A 178 -8.17 -18.03 -7.66
C GLN A 178 -9.40 -18.92 -7.82
N VAL A 179 -10.44 -18.72 -6.98
CA VAL A 179 -11.70 -19.47 -7.09
C VAL A 179 -12.37 -19.23 -8.44
N HIS A 180 -12.40 -17.99 -8.92
CA HIS A 180 -12.94 -17.66 -10.24
C HIS A 180 -12.20 -18.41 -11.36
N VAL A 181 -10.86 -18.39 -11.35
CA VAL A 181 -10.04 -19.09 -12.34
C VAL A 181 -10.35 -20.59 -12.34
N LEU A 182 -10.44 -21.22 -11.16
CA LEU A 182 -10.75 -22.65 -11.05
C LEU A 182 -12.15 -23.00 -11.60
N LYS A 183 -13.16 -22.16 -11.31
CA LYS A 183 -14.51 -22.32 -11.87
C LYS A 183 -14.51 -22.18 -13.40
N ALA A 184 -13.84 -21.15 -13.93
CA ALA A 184 -13.73 -20.94 -15.36
C ALA A 184 -12.99 -22.09 -16.07
N MET A 185 -11.98 -22.69 -15.43
CA MET A 185 -11.32 -23.90 -15.93
C MET A 185 -12.28 -25.09 -15.99
N ALA A 186 -13.05 -25.34 -14.92
CA ALA A 186 -14.02 -26.42 -14.88
C ALA A 186 -15.11 -26.27 -15.95
N GLU A 187 -15.69 -25.08 -16.10
CA GLU A 187 -16.70 -24.76 -17.11
C GLU A 187 -16.19 -24.98 -18.54
N LYS A 188 -14.91 -24.71 -18.78
CA LYS A 188 -14.24 -24.90 -20.08
C LYS A 188 -13.62 -26.28 -20.25
N ASN A 189 -13.80 -27.19 -19.30
CA ASN A 189 -13.19 -28.52 -19.27
C ASN A 189 -11.66 -28.49 -19.47
N LEU A 190 -10.98 -27.48 -18.90
CA LEU A 190 -9.53 -27.33 -18.96
C LEU A 190 -8.86 -28.21 -17.89
N PRO A 191 -7.68 -28.80 -18.19
CA PRO A 191 -7.01 -29.68 -17.25
C PRO A 191 -6.38 -28.91 -16.08
N PHE A 192 -6.60 -29.39 -14.86
CA PHE A 192 -5.99 -28.87 -13.62
C PHE A 192 -4.52 -29.33 -13.46
N THR A 193 -3.69 -28.98 -14.44
CA THR A 193 -2.23 -29.18 -14.39
C THR A 193 -1.53 -27.91 -13.92
N ARG A 194 -0.26 -27.98 -13.53
CA ARG A 194 0.53 -26.79 -13.15
C ARG A 194 0.53 -25.73 -14.27
N SER A 195 0.83 -26.12 -15.51
CA SER A 195 0.80 -25.20 -16.65
C SER A 195 -0.61 -24.70 -16.95
N GLY A 196 -1.62 -25.58 -16.87
CA GLY A 196 -3.01 -25.19 -17.03
C GLY A 196 -3.46 -24.11 -16.05
N LEU A 197 -3.10 -24.25 -14.76
CA LEU A 197 -3.39 -23.27 -13.72
C LEU A 197 -2.68 -21.93 -13.97
N ARG A 198 -1.40 -21.96 -14.35
CA ARG A 198 -0.64 -20.75 -14.70
C ARG A 198 -1.29 -20.01 -15.87
N ASP A 199 -1.59 -20.72 -16.95
CA ASP A 199 -2.13 -20.13 -18.17
C ASP A 199 -3.55 -19.61 -17.94
N ALA A 200 -4.35 -20.35 -17.16
CA ALA A 200 -5.67 -19.91 -16.75
C ALA A 200 -5.61 -18.68 -15.83
N ALA A 201 -4.67 -18.62 -14.87
CA ALA A 201 -4.50 -17.46 -14.01
C ALA A 201 -4.09 -16.20 -14.79
N ALA A 202 -3.28 -16.33 -15.85
CA ALA A 202 -2.94 -15.20 -16.72
C ALA A 202 -4.11 -14.76 -17.62
N ASN A 203 -4.92 -15.71 -18.10
CA ASN A 203 -5.90 -15.45 -19.16
C ASN A 203 -7.35 -15.32 -18.71
N LEU A 204 -7.72 -15.98 -17.61
CA LEU A 204 -9.09 -16.13 -17.10
C LEU A 204 -9.31 -15.42 -15.76
N SER A 205 -8.39 -14.56 -15.29
CA SER A 205 -8.54 -13.86 -14.01
C SER A 205 -9.41 -12.58 -14.08
N GLY A 206 -10.02 -12.27 -15.22
CA GLY A 206 -10.79 -11.04 -15.42
C GLY A 206 -12.22 -11.14 -14.88
N GLY A 207 -12.90 -9.99 -14.73
CA GLY A 207 -14.33 -9.96 -14.40
C GLY A 207 -14.66 -10.32 -12.94
N VAL A 208 -13.66 -10.40 -12.07
CA VAL A 208 -13.86 -10.60 -10.63
C VAL A 208 -14.00 -9.24 -9.97
N GLN A 209 -15.16 -8.98 -9.38
CA GLN A 209 -15.31 -7.84 -8.49
C GLN A 209 -14.51 -8.13 -7.22
N VAL A 210 -13.33 -7.52 -7.13
CA VAL A 210 -12.53 -7.52 -5.92
C VAL A 210 -12.98 -6.35 -5.04
N PRO A 211 -13.08 -6.53 -3.72
CA PRO A 211 -13.50 -5.48 -2.78
C PRO A 211 -12.36 -4.45 -2.55
N ILE A 212 -11.97 -3.78 -3.62
CA ILE A 212 -11.04 -2.65 -3.65
C ILE A 212 -11.81 -1.40 -4.11
N PRO A 213 -11.40 -0.18 -3.72
CA PRO A 213 -12.18 1.05 -3.87
C PRO A 213 -12.58 1.41 -5.31
N LYS A 214 -11.92 0.82 -6.30
CA LYS A 214 -12.21 1.00 -7.72
C LYS A 214 -12.25 -0.37 -8.40
N PRO A 215 -13.42 -0.86 -8.85
CA PRO A 215 -13.46 -2.09 -9.63
C PRO A 215 -12.65 -1.89 -10.91
N ARG A 216 -11.70 -2.79 -11.17
CA ARG A 216 -10.84 -2.71 -12.34
C ARG A 216 -11.60 -3.16 -13.59
N LEU A 217 -11.44 -2.43 -14.70
CA LEU A 217 -11.99 -2.80 -16.00
C LEU A 217 -11.09 -3.81 -16.76
N THR A 218 -9.88 -4.09 -16.26
CA THR A 218 -8.87 -4.95 -16.89
C THR A 218 -8.70 -6.29 -16.16
N LYS A 219 -7.96 -7.23 -16.75
CA LYS A 219 -7.66 -8.54 -16.14
C LYS A 219 -6.87 -8.35 -14.83
N ALA A 220 -7.26 -9.06 -13.78
CA ALA A 220 -6.64 -8.95 -12.45
C ALA A 220 -5.12 -9.23 -12.44
N TYR A 221 -4.66 -10.28 -13.14
CA TYR A 221 -3.24 -10.63 -13.24
C TYR A 221 -2.61 -10.22 -14.57
N GLY A 222 -3.25 -10.53 -15.71
CA GLY A 222 -2.80 -10.11 -17.04
C GLY A 222 -1.39 -10.60 -17.39
N ASP A 223 -0.63 -9.81 -18.14
CA ASP A 223 0.77 -10.09 -18.50
C ASP A 223 1.73 -9.85 -17.32
N PRO A 224 2.92 -10.50 -17.31
CA PRO A 224 3.92 -10.28 -16.28
C PRO A 224 4.32 -8.80 -16.10
N PRO A 225 4.55 -8.33 -14.86
CA PRO A 225 4.39 -9.09 -13.63
C PRO A 225 2.91 -9.32 -13.33
N HIS A 226 2.53 -10.56 -13.03
CA HIS A 226 1.14 -10.92 -12.71
C HIS A 226 0.83 -10.43 -11.30
N ILE A 227 0.36 -9.19 -11.14
CA ILE A 227 0.10 -8.59 -9.82
C ILE A 227 -1.34 -8.11 -9.75
N LEU A 228 -1.96 -8.42 -8.61
CA LEU A 228 -3.37 -8.17 -8.42
C LEU A 228 -3.65 -6.69 -8.33
N VAL A 229 -2.81 -5.84 -7.75
CA VAL A 229 -3.07 -4.40 -7.56
C VAL A 229 -2.06 -3.57 -8.36
N ARG A 230 -2.57 -2.57 -9.08
CA ARG A 230 -1.82 -1.64 -9.94
C ARG A 230 -1.93 -0.22 -9.40
N ALA A 231 -1.06 0.65 -9.90
CA ALA A 231 -1.01 2.06 -9.48
C ALA A 231 -2.37 2.77 -9.59
N GLU A 232 -3.20 2.46 -10.60
CA GLU A 232 -4.51 3.10 -10.80
C GLU A 232 -5.56 2.75 -9.74
N ASP A 233 -5.37 1.66 -8.99
CA ASP A 233 -6.34 1.17 -8.01
C ASP A 233 -6.22 1.88 -6.66
N PHE A 234 -5.09 2.53 -6.41
CA PHE A 234 -4.88 3.27 -5.18
C PHE A 234 -5.78 4.51 -5.13
N ILE A 235 -6.29 4.77 -3.94
CA ILE A 235 -6.97 6.01 -3.57
C ILE A 235 -6.08 6.82 -2.63
N ALA A 236 -6.21 8.14 -2.72
CA ALA A 236 -5.55 9.08 -1.84
C ALA A 236 -6.49 9.45 -0.69
N LEU A 237 -6.01 9.29 0.54
CA LEU A 237 -6.73 9.56 1.79
C LEU A 237 -5.92 10.51 2.67
N GLU A 238 -6.59 11.31 3.49
CA GLU A 238 -5.98 12.16 4.50
C GLU A 238 -6.50 11.76 5.88
N MET A 239 -5.61 11.72 6.88
CA MET A 239 -6.03 11.63 8.27
C MET A 239 -6.54 13.01 8.73
N LYS A 240 -7.86 13.11 8.98
CA LYS A 240 -8.51 14.31 9.57
C LYS A 240 -9.41 13.94 10.73
N GLY A 241 -9.20 14.57 11.88
CA GLY A 241 -10.04 14.37 13.05
C GLY A 241 -10.14 12.89 13.46
N GLY A 242 -9.06 12.16 13.25
CA GLY A 242 -8.95 10.73 13.50
C GLY A 242 -9.69 9.80 12.53
N LYS A 243 -10.08 10.29 11.35
CA LYS A 243 -10.70 9.50 10.27
C LYS A 243 -9.92 9.66 8.98
N LEU A 244 -9.97 8.63 8.13
CA LEU A 244 -9.46 8.72 6.77
C LEU A 244 -10.54 9.30 5.86
N VAL A 245 -10.21 10.38 5.15
CA VAL A 245 -11.11 11.05 4.21
C VAL A 245 -10.44 11.18 2.85
N SER A 246 -11.19 10.99 1.76
CA SER A 246 -10.67 11.20 0.41
C SER A 246 -10.25 12.66 0.18
N TYR A 247 -9.20 12.87 -0.61
CA TYR A 247 -8.74 14.21 -1.02
C TYR A 247 -8.09 14.25 -2.41
#